data_AF-A0A8J5WBC6-F1
#
_entry.id   AF-A0A8J5WBC6-F1
#
_cell.length_a   1.000
_cell.length_b   1.000
_cell.length_c   1.000
_cell.angle_alpha   90.00
_cell.angle_beta   90.00
_cell.angle_gamma   90.00
#
_symmetry.space_group_name_H-M   'P 1'
#
loop_
_entity.id
_entity.type
_entity.pdbx_description
1 polymer ?
#
loop_
_entity_poly.entity_id
_entity_poly.type
_entity_poly.pdbx_seq_one_letter_code
_entity_poly.pdbx_strand_id
1 'polypeptide(L)'
;MTGLGSPCGACKFLRRKCVKGCVFAPYFCHEQGAAHFAAIHKVFGASNASKLLMHLPAGDRCEAAVTMSYEAQARLRDPIYGCVAHIFSLQQQVS
;
A
#
# COMPACT_ATOMS: atom_id res chain seq x y z
N MET A 1 -14.07 14.20 -1.42
CA MET A 1 -14.78 13.70 -2.63
C MET A 1 -13.99 14.14 -3.84
N THR A 2 -13.12 13.30 -4.40
CA THR A 2 -12.27 13.64 -5.55
C THR A 2 -12.23 12.48 -6.54
N GLY A 3 -12.58 12.77 -7.80
CA GLY A 3 -12.18 11.97 -8.97
C GLY A 3 -13.23 11.02 -9.55
N LEU A 4 -14.32 11.52 -10.13
CA LEU A 4 -15.17 10.72 -11.03
C LEU A 4 -14.55 10.52 -12.44
N GLY A 5 -13.28 10.90 -12.67
CA GLY A 5 -12.64 10.82 -14.00
C GLY A 5 -11.17 10.39 -14.04
N SER A 6 -10.40 10.48 -12.95
CA SER A 6 -9.00 10.05 -12.93
C SER A 6 -8.84 8.66 -12.32
N PRO A 7 -7.96 7.80 -12.86
CA PRO A 7 -7.70 6.49 -12.26
C PRO A 7 -6.97 6.65 -10.92
N CYS A 8 -7.31 5.83 -9.92
CA CYS A 8 -6.55 5.77 -8.67
C CYS A 8 -5.09 5.37 -8.91
N GLY A 9 -4.20 5.63 -7.94
CA GLY A 9 -2.78 5.33 -8.04
C GLY A 9 -2.46 3.89 -8.45
N ALA A 10 -3.21 2.93 -7.92
CA ALA A 10 -3.08 1.52 -8.29
C ALA A 10 -3.44 1.25 -9.76
N CYS A 11 -4.60 1.75 -10.22
CA CYS A 11 -5.02 1.57 -11.61
C CYS A 11 -4.12 2.33 -12.59
N LYS A 12 -3.63 3.51 -12.20
CA LYS A 12 -2.63 4.29 -12.96
C LYS A 12 -1.33 3.48 -13.12
N PHE A 13 -0.81 2.90 -12.04
CA PHE A 13 0.38 2.05 -12.07
C PHE A 13 0.18 0.80 -12.94
N LEU A 14 -0.95 0.11 -12.76
CA LEU A 14 -1.30 -1.11 -13.50
C LEU A 14 -1.73 -0.85 -14.96
N ARG A 15 -1.82 0.41 -15.38
CA ARG A 15 -2.28 0.83 -16.72
C ARG A 15 -3.64 0.22 -17.12
N ARG A 16 -4.57 0.16 -16.16
CA ARG A 16 -5.93 -0.37 -16.36
C ARG A 16 -7.00 0.65 -16.04
N LYS A 17 -8.20 0.48 -16.61
CA LYS A 17 -9.36 1.32 -16.28
C LYS A 17 -9.70 1.21 -14.78
N CYS A 18 -9.90 2.35 -14.13
CA CYS A 18 -10.46 2.39 -12.77
C CYS A 18 -11.99 2.37 -12.87
N VAL A 19 -12.62 1.37 -12.25
CA VAL A 19 -14.07 1.14 -12.32
C VAL A 19 -14.72 1.39 -10.96
N LYS A 20 -16.05 1.60 -10.94
CA LYS A 20 -16.83 1.64 -9.71
C LYS A 20 -16.61 0.34 -8.92
N GLY A 21 -16.33 0.46 -7.62
CA GLY A 21 -16.01 -0.68 -6.76
C GLY A 21 -14.53 -1.11 -6.78
N CYS A 22 -13.62 -0.33 -7.38
CA CYS A 22 -12.19 -0.63 -7.31
C CYS A 22 -11.71 -0.70 -5.85
N VAL A 23 -11.22 -1.87 -5.42
CA VAL A 23 -10.70 -2.12 -4.06
C VAL A 23 -9.63 -1.12 -3.64
N PHE A 24 -8.81 -0.66 -4.57
CA PHE A 24 -7.69 0.25 -4.27
C PHE A 24 -8.06 1.73 -4.33
N ALA A 25 -9.17 2.10 -4.99
CA ALA A 25 -9.51 3.51 -5.18
C ALA A 25 -9.65 4.28 -3.85
N PRO A 26 -10.31 3.76 -2.81
CA PRO A 26 -10.44 4.49 -1.54
C PRO A 26 -9.10 4.86 -0.88
N TYR A 27 -8.03 4.11 -1.14
CA TYR A 27 -6.77 4.23 -0.40
C TYR A 27 -5.64 4.88 -1.21
N PHE A 28 -5.69 4.82 -2.54
CA PHE A 28 -4.64 5.31 -3.43
C PHE A 28 -5.08 6.51 -4.29
N CYS A 29 -6.08 7.27 -3.85
CA CYS A 29 -6.56 8.50 -4.49
C CYS A 29 -5.84 9.76 -3.97
N HIS A 30 -4.51 9.73 -3.94
CA HIS A 30 -3.65 10.86 -3.58
C HIS A 30 -2.43 10.92 -4.53
N GLU A 31 -1.70 12.04 -4.53
CA GLU A 31 -0.63 12.32 -5.50
C GLU A 31 0.43 11.20 -5.57
N GLN A 32 0.87 10.73 -4.40
CA GLN A 32 1.86 9.66 -4.26
C GLN A 32 1.30 8.24 -4.42
N GLY A 33 -0.01 8.10 -4.71
CA GLY A 33 -0.71 6.81 -4.68
C GLY A 33 -0.13 5.79 -5.66
N ALA A 34 0.36 6.21 -6.82
CA ALA A 34 1.00 5.33 -7.79
C ALA A 34 2.36 4.81 -7.30
N ALA A 35 3.16 5.66 -6.64
CA ALA A 35 4.45 5.27 -6.09
C ALA A 35 4.29 4.33 -4.88
N HIS A 36 3.32 4.62 -4.00
CA HIS A 36 2.99 3.73 -2.87
C HIS A 36 2.50 2.37 -3.38
N PHE A 37 1.62 2.36 -4.37
CA PHE A 37 1.14 1.11 -4.95
C PHE A 37 2.25 0.34 -5.68
N ALA A 38 3.22 1.01 -6.31
CA ALA A 38 4.37 0.35 -6.93
C ALA A 38 5.17 -0.47 -5.90
N ALA A 39 5.40 0.10 -4.70
CA ALA A 39 6.06 -0.62 -3.62
C ALA A 39 5.24 -1.84 -3.17
N ILE A 40 3.94 -1.65 -2.91
CA ILE A 40 3.04 -2.76 -2.53
C ILE A 40 3.04 -3.84 -3.60
N HIS A 41 2.95 -3.47 -4.87
CA HIS A 41 2.94 -4.42 -5.97
C HIS A 41 4.23 -5.24 -6.02
N LYS A 42 5.39 -4.61 -5.79
CA LYS A 42 6.68 -5.30 -5.80
C LYS A 42 6.87 -6.26 -4.62
N VAL A 43 6.33 -5.93 -3.45
CA VAL A 43 6.54 -6.71 -2.21
C VAL A 43 5.43 -7.73 -1.95
N PHE A 44 4.17 -7.30 -2.03
CA PHE A 44 3.02 -8.15 -1.77
C PHE A 44 2.41 -8.72 -3.06
N GLY A 45 2.46 -7.96 -4.15
CA GLY A 45 1.69 -8.25 -5.37
C GLY A 45 0.26 -7.72 -5.28
N ALA A 46 -0.30 -7.27 -6.42
CA ALA A 46 -1.65 -6.69 -6.45
C ALA A 46 -2.72 -7.66 -5.95
N SER A 47 -2.65 -8.93 -6.33
CA SER A 47 -3.66 -9.94 -5.95
C SER A 47 -3.65 -10.22 -4.46
N ASN A 48 -2.48 -10.40 -3.85
CA ASN A 48 -2.38 -10.64 -2.41
C ASN A 48 -2.77 -9.39 -1.63
N ALA A 49 -2.34 -8.21 -2.09
CA ALA A 49 -2.74 -6.95 -1.47
C ALA A 49 -4.26 -6.77 -1.46
N SER A 50 -4.92 -7.05 -2.60
CA SER A 50 -6.38 -7.01 -2.68
C SER A 50 -7.03 -8.03 -1.74
N LYS A 51 -6.49 -9.26 -1.66
CA LYS A 51 -7.01 -10.29 -0.77
C LYS A 51 -6.91 -9.85 0.69
N LEU A 52 -5.74 -9.40 1.15
CA LEU A 52 -5.52 -8.94 2.53
C LEU A 52 -6.49 -7.82 2.91
N LEU A 53 -6.61 -6.78 2.07
CA LEU A 53 -7.54 -5.68 2.33
C LEU A 53 -8.99 -6.16 2.41
N MET A 54 -9.41 -7.10 1.57
CA MET A 54 -10.79 -7.60 1.57
C MET A 54 -11.12 -8.52 2.74
N HIS A 55 -10.12 -9.18 3.36
CA HIS A 55 -10.33 -10.00 4.56
C HIS A 55 -10.53 -9.16 5.83
N LEU A 56 -10.18 -7.88 5.80
CA LEU A 56 -10.35 -6.98 6.94
C LEU A 56 -11.74 -6.32 6.95
N PRO A 57 -12.27 -5.99 8.14
CA PRO A 57 -13.41 -5.09 8.28
C PRO A 57 -13.17 -3.76 7.55
N ALA A 58 -14.22 -3.15 7.00
CA ALA A 58 -14.08 -1.95 6.16
C ALA A 58 -13.38 -0.79 6.87
N GLY A 59 -13.57 -0.64 8.19
CA GLY A 59 -12.93 0.39 9.01
C GLY A 59 -11.41 0.30 9.05
N ASP A 60 -10.85 -0.92 8.99
CA ASP A 60 -9.43 -1.17 9.20
C ASP A 60 -8.63 -1.12 7.89
N ARG A 61 -9.31 -1.17 6.74
CA ARG A 61 -8.66 -1.28 5.42
C ARG A 61 -7.82 -0.07 5.06
N CYS A 62 -8.23 1.12 5.51
CA CYS A 62 -7.48 2.34 5.25
C CYS A 62 -6.12 2.29 5.94
N GLU A 63 -6.11 1.96 7.24
CA GLU A 63 -4.89 1.81 8.03
C GLU A 63 -4.02 0.66 7.49
N ALA A 64 -4.64 -0.47 7.15
CA ALA A 64 -3.92 -1.59 6.53
C ALA A 64 -3.22 -1.20 5.21
N ALA A 65 -3.86 -0.41 4.34
CA ALA A 65 -3.25 0.05 3.10
C ALA A 65 -2.05 1.00 3.35
N VAL A 66 -2.11 1.82 4.40
CA VAL A 66 -0.99 2.67 4.84
C VAL A 66 0.16 1.82 5.36
N THR A 67 -0.14 0.87 6.25
CA THR A 67 0.85 -0.06 6.83
C THR A 67 1.54 -0.89 5.75
N MET A 68 0.78 -1.46 4.82
CA MET A 68 1.35 -2.18 3.68
C MET A 68 2.25 -1.29 2.81
N SER A 69 1.91 -0.01 2.63
CA SER A 69 2.76 0.94 1.92
C SER A 69 4.09 1.15 2.66
N TYR A 70 4.03 1.36 3.97
CA TYR A 70 5.20 1.53 4.83
C TYR A 70 6.11 0.29 4.80
N GLU A 71 5.54 -0.90 5.04
CA GLU A 71 6.27 -2.17 5.05
C GLU A 71 6.92 -2.45 3.69
N ALA A 72 6.18 -2.22 2.60
CA ALA A 72 6.71 -2.40 1.26
C ALA A 72 7.88 -1.45 0.99
N GLN A 73 7.76 -0.16 1.33
CA GLN A 73 8.84 0.80 1.17
C GLN A 73 10.06 0.44 2.02
N ALA A 74 9.86 -0.01 3.25
CA ALA A 74 10.94 -0.47 4.11
C ALA A 74 11.66 -1.66 3.50
N ARG A 75 10.92 -2.65 2.98
CA ARG A 75 11.50 -3.82 2.27
C ARG A 75 12.23 -3.43 0.98
N LEU A 76 11.81 -2.38 0.28
CA LEU A 76 12.54 -1.87 -0.88
C LEU A 76 13.88 -1.22 -0.51
N ARG A 77 13.93 -0.52 0.64
CA ARG A 77 15.16 0.10 1.14
C ARG A 77 16.12 -0.93 1.76
N ASP A 78 15.58 -1.87 2.52
CA ASP A 78 16.30 -3.00 3.11
C ASP A 78 15.66 -4.31 2.64
N PRO A 79 16.19 -4.93 1.57
CA PRO A 79 15.66 -6.19 1.06
C PRO A 79 15.74 -7.35 2.04
N ILE A 80 16.69 -7.31 2.99
CA ILE A 80 16.96 -8.40 3.92
C ILE A 80 15.99 -8.34 5.10
N TYR A 81 15.93 -7.20 5.79
CA TYR A 81 15.18 -7.05 7.04
C TYR A 81 13.94 -6.16 6.92
N GLY A 82 13.87 -5.28 5.92
CA GLY A 82 12.75 -4.36 5.73
C GLY A 82 12.43 -3.54 6.98
N CYS A 83 11.16 -3.51 7.40
CA CYS A 83 10.76 -2.78 8.61
C CYS A 83 11.31 -3.38 9.92
N VAL A 84 11.79 -4.63 9.92
CA VAL A 84 12.36 -5.27 11.11
C VAL A 84 13.66 -4.58 11.55
N ALA A 85 14.46 -4.06 10.61
CA ALA A 85 15.65 -3.27 10.93
C ALA A 85 15.30 -2.02 11.73
N HIS A 86 14.17 -1.36 11.43
CA HIS A 86 13.70 -0.21 12.20
C HIS A 86 13.29 -0.61 13.61
N ILE A 87 12.59 -1.74 13.77
CA ILE A 87 12.19 -2.26 15.08
C ILE A 87 13.45 -2.51 15.94
N PHE A 88 14.44 -3.19 15.38
CA PHE A 88 15.69 -3.49 16.09
C PHE A 88 16.45 -2.22 16.48
N SER A 89 16.54 -1.23 15.58
CA SER A 89 17.18 0.06 15.88
C SER A 89 16.47 0.81 17.00
N LEU A 90 15.13 0.83 16.99
CA LEU A 90 14.34 1.45 18.06
C LEU A 90 14.53 0.72 19.39
N GLN A 91 14.56 -0.61 19.39
CA GLN A 91 14.79 -1.42 20.58
C GLN A 91 16.15 -1.11 21.22
N GLN A 92 17.20 -0.92 20.43
CA GLN A 92 18.52 -0.54 20.93
C GLN A 92 18.57 0.86 21.56
N GLN A 93 17.70 1.79 21.14
CA GLN A 93 17.67 3.15 21.68
C GLN A 93 16.94 3.24 23.02
N VAL A 94 16.02 2.31 23.29
CA VAL A 94 15.25 2.26 24.55
C VAL A 94 15.80 1.24 25.55
N SER A 95 16.87 0.53 25.18
CA SER A 95 17.63 -0.37 26.06
C SER A 95 18.69 0.40 26.83
#